data_AF-T1ALB9-F1
#
_entry.id   AF-T1ALB9-F1
#
_cell.length_a   1.000
_cell.length_b   1.000
_cell.length_c   1.000
_cell.angle_alpha   90.00
_cell.angle_beta   90.00
_cell.angle_gamma   90.00
#
_symmetry.space_group_name_H-M   'P 1'
#
loop_
_entity.id
_entity.type
_entity.pdbx_description
1 polymer ?
#
loop_
_entity_poly.entity_id
_entity_poly.type
_entity_poly.pdbx_seq_one_letter_code
_entity_poly.pdbx_strand_id
1 'polypeptide(L)'
;FMVMMFHTTETARENAPAISHVDSTARPQSVSLKENKLWYNLIKSFYEETGESIVINTSFNNAGEPLVETPEQAIRSFSVSGLDALYLQGWLIKK
;
A
#
# COMPACT_ATOMS: atom_id res chain seq x y z
N PHE A 1 -4.83 0.29 -12.19
CA PHE A 1 -5.40 -0.90 -11.53
C PHE A 1 -4.38 -2.02 -11.48
N MET A 2 -4.39 -2.87 -10.45
CA MET A 2 -3.42 -3.98 -10.25
C MET A 2 -3.88 -5.29 -10.94
N VAL A 3 -4.27 -5.22 -12.21
CA VAL A 3 -4.91 -6.34 -12.94
C VAL A 3 -3.99 -7.01 -13.97
N MET A 4 -2.84 -6.44 -14.26
CA MET A 4 -1.85 -6.98 -15.20
C MET A 4 -0.55 -7.31 -14.48
N MET A 5 0.09 -8.39 -14.93
CA MET A 5 1.41 -8.82 -14.45
C MET A 5 2.51 -8.23 -15.34
N PHE A 6 3.60 -7.78 -14.75
CA PHE A 6 4.79 -7.33 -15.46
C PHE A 6 6.04 -7.93 -14.83
N HIS A 7 7.09 -8.11 -15.63
CA HIS A 7 8.41 -8.41 -15.09
C HIS A 7 8.96 -7.21 -14.34
N THR A 8 9.52 -7.48 -13.17
CA THR A 8 10.23 -6.49 -12.36
C THR A 8 11.60 -6.18 -12.99
N THR A 9 12.11 -4.98 -12.75
CA THR A 9 13.51 -4.66 -13.07
C THR A 9 14.44 -5.27 -12.02
N GLU A 10 15.74 -5.38 -12.33
CA GLU A 10 16.75 -5.80 -11.35
C GLU A 10 16.74 -4.87 -10.13
N THR A 11 16.75 -3.56 -10.36
CA THR A 11 16.68 -2.54 -9.30
C THR A 11 15.47 -2.73 -8.38
N ALA A 12 14.29 -3.05 -8.93
CA ALA A 12 13.10 -3.27 -8.11
C ALA A 12 13.21 -4.55 -7.27
N ARG A 13 13.87 -5.60 -7.78
CA ARG A 13 14.10 -6.84 -7.01
C ARG A 13 15.09 -6.65 -5.88
N GLU A 14 16.10 -5.83 -6.09
CA GLU A 14 17.13 -5.52 -5.09
C GLU A 14 16.57 -4.63 -3.96
N ASN A 15 15.86 -3.55 -4.33
CA ASN A 15 15.40 -2.55 -3.37
C ASN A 15 14.05 -2.89 -2.72
N ALA A 16 13.15 -3.58 -3.45
CA ALA A 16 11.80 -3.90 -3.01
C ALA A 16 11.45 -5.39 -3.26
N PRO A 17 12.22 -6.35 -2.71
CA PRO A 17 12.03 -7.77 -2.97
C PRO A 17 10.62 -8.27 -2.58
N ALA A 18 10.00 -7.67 -1.57
CA ALA A 18 8.69 -8.04 -1.06
C ALA A 18 7.52 -7.87 -2.07
N ILE A 19 7.70 -7.09 -3.15
CA ILE A 19 6.68 -6.93 -4.19
C ILE A 19 6.81 -7.95 -5.34
N SER A 20 7.92 -8.68 -5.39
CA SER A 20 8.25 -9.58 -6.49
C SER A 20 7.85 -11.02 -6.18
N HIS A 21 7.18 -11.67 -7.12
CA HIS A 21 6.96 -13.11 -7.07
C HIS A 21 8.25 -13.87 -7.40
N VAL A 22 8.27 -15.18 -7.10
CA VAL A 22 9.43 -16.07 -7.33
C VAL A 22 9.87 -16.09 -8.81
N ASP A 23 8.95 -15.84 -9.74
CA ASP A 23 9.20 -15.74 -11.18
C ASP A 23 9.60 -14.33 -11.66
N SER A 24 9.96 -13.44 -10.72
CA SER A 24 10.32 -12.05 -10.98
C SER A 24 9.21 -11.19 -11.58
N THR A 25 7.94 -11.53 -11.35
CA THR A 25 6.80 -10.70 -11.77
C THR A 25 6.15 -9.94 -10.61
N ALA A 26 5.42 -8.87 -10.93
CA ALA A 26 4.61 -8.09 -9.98
C ALA A 26 3.36 -7.52 -10.67
N ARG A 27 2.39 -7.05 -9.86
CA ARG A 27 1.19 -6.35 -10.33
C ARG A 27 1.21 -4.89 -9.86
N PRO A 28 1.89 -3.99 -10.59
CA PRO A 28 2.09 -2.63 -10.16
C PRO A 28 0.79 -1.80 -10.24
N GLN A 29 0.73 -0.77 -9.41
CA GLN A 29 -0.20 0.33 -9.55
C GLN A 29 0.60 1.62 -9.68
N SER A 30 0.62 2.22 -10.87
CA SER A 30 1.12 3.58 -11.01
C SER A 30 0.11 4.56 -10.42
N VAL A 31 0.62 5.56 -9.69
CA VAL A 31 -0.18 6.63 -9.12
C VAL A 31 0.37 7.96 -9.63
N SER A 32 -0.47 8.74 -10.30
CA SER A 32 -0.10 10.09 -10.73
C SER A 32 -0.76 11.17 -9.85
N LEU A 33 -0.12 12.35 -9.79
CA LEU A 33 -0.66 13.51 -9.09
C LEU A 33 -2.07 13.90 -9.57
N LYS A 34 -2.34 13.71 -10.87
CA LYS A 34 -3.64 14.03 -11.50
C LYS A 34 -4.74 13.05 -11.06
N GLU A 35 -4.40 11.77 -10.89
CA GLU A 35 -5.38 10.73 -10.55
C GLU A 35 -5.64 10.65 -9.05
N ASN A 36 -4.60 10.75 -8.22
CA ASN A 36 -4.74 10.65 -6.77
C ASN A 36 -3.67 11.45 -6.03
N LYS A 37 -3.97 12.71 -5.75
CA LYS A 37 -3.05 13.63 -5.07
C LYS A 37 -2.61 13.15 -3.68
N LEU A 38 -3.51 12.53 -2.91
CA LEU A 38 -3.21 12.06 -1.56
C LEU A 38 -2.14 10.95 -1.59
N TRP A 39 -2.39 9.90 -2.39
CA TRP A 39 -1.44 8.79 -2.52
C TRP A 39 -0.14 9.22 -3.20
N TYR A 40 -0.20 10.09 -4.21
CA TYR A 40 0.99 10.63 -4.84
C TYR A 40 1.88 11.36 -3.83
N ASN A 41 1.30 12.24 -3.01
CA ASN A 41 2.07 12.97 -2.00
C ASN A 41 2.62 12.06 -0.90
N LEU A 42 1.88 11.02 -0.50
CA LEU A 42 2.35 10.03 0.46
C LEU A 42 3.59 9.30 -0.08
N ILE A 43 3.50 8.75 -1.30
CA ILE A 43 4.61 8.02 -1.93
C ILE A 43 5.80 8.96 -2.17
N LYS A 44 5.55 10.20 -2.59
CA LYS A 44 6.60 11.20 -2.77
C LYS A 44 7.31 11.51 -1.45
N SER A 45 6.57 11.69 -0.35
CA SER A 45 7.17 11.94 0.97
C SER A 45 7.99 10.73 1.44
N PHE A 46 7.47 9.52 1.22
CA PHE A 46 8.21 8.28 1.50
C PHE A 46 9.53 8.20 0.71
N TYR A 47 9.52 8.60 -0.57
CA TYR A 47 10.74 8.71 -1.38
C TYR A 47 11.71 9.78 -0.87
N GLU A 48 11.22 10.95 -0.48
CA GLU A 48 12.05 12.02 0.08
C GLU A 48 12.75 11.59 1.39
N GLU A 49 12.11 10.72 2.18
CA GLU A 49 12.66 10.20 3.44
C GLU A 49 13.55 8.96 3.26
N THR A 50 13.20 8.05 2.34
CA THR A 50 13.83 6.71 2.25
C THR A 50 14.65 6.49 0.99
N GLY A 51 14.45 7.30 -0.04
CA GLY A 51 14.97 7.06 -1.39
C GLY A 51 14.19 6.02 -2.21
N GLU A 52 13.16 5.37 -1.64
CA GLU A 52 12.32 4.39 -2.33
C GLU A 52 10.94 4.98 -2.67
N SER A 53 10.46 4.69 -3.88
CA SER A 53 9.19 5.22 -4.42
C SER A 53 8.08 4.16 -4.53
N ILE A 54 8.34 2.96 -4.01
CA ILE A 54 7.43 1.81 -4.02
C ILE A 54 6.91 1.56 -2.61
N VAL A 55 5.58 1.42 -2.50
CA VAL A 55 4.90 0.98 -1.28
C VAL A 55 4.07 -0.27 -1.56
N ILE A 56 3.93 -1.15 -0.57
CA ILE A 56 3.04 -2.31 -0.68
C ILE A 56 1.60 -1.83 -0.48
N ASN A 57 0.75 -2.15 -1.46
CA ASN A 57 -0.69 -1.94 -1.39
C ASN A 57 -1.39 -3.29 -1.32
N THR A 58 -2.07 -3.55 -0.21
CA THR A 58 -2.89 -4.75 0.00
C THR A 58 -4.29 -4.37 0.45
N SER A 59 -5.22 -5.32 0.36
CA SER A 59 -6.60 -5.13 0.79
C SER A 59 -6.66 -4.81 2.28
N PHE A 60 -7.41 -3.77 2.65
CA PHE A 60 -7.67 -3.48 4.05
C PHE A 60 -8.91 -4.26 4.53
N ASN A 61 -8.64 -5.46 5.03
CA ASN A 61 -9.60 -6.41 5.57
C ASN A 61 -8.86 -7.46 6.41
N ASN A 62 -9.59 -8.17 7.28
CA ASN A 62 -9.07 -9.38 7.91
C ASN A 62 -9.36 -10.61 7.05
N ALA A 63 -8.70 -11.74 7.34
CA ALA A 63 -8.94 -12.98 6.64
C ALA A 63 -10.41 -13.41 6.74
N GLY A 64 -11.05 -13.64 5.59
CA GLY A 64 -12.47 -14.01 5.51
C GLY A 64 -13.45 -12.84 5.54
N GLU A 65 -12.98 -11.59 5.64
CA GLU A 65 -13.83 -10.39 5.64
C GLU A 65 -13.74 -9.66 4.29
N PRO A 66 -14.81 -8.96 3.87
CA PRO A 66 -14.75 -8.05 2.72
C PRO A 66 -13.87 -6.82 3.02
N LEU A 67 -13.61 -6.02 1.99
CA LEU A 67 -12.97 -4.71 2.16
C LEU A 67 -13.79 -3.84 3.12
N VAL A 68 -13.08 -3.05 3.91
CA VAL A 68 -13.66 -1.97 4.72
C VAL A 68 -14.28 -0.90 3.81
N GLU A 69 -15.51 -0.50 4.12
CA GLU A 69 -16.26 0.55 3.42
C GLU A 69 -16.73 1.70 4.35
N THR A 70 -16.69 1.52 5.68
CA THR A 70 -17.06 2.56 6.66
C THR A 70 -15.98 2.83 7.70
N PRO A 71 -15.95 4.04 8.31
CA PRO A 71 -15.05 4.35 9.43
C PRO A 71 -15.13 3.33 10.59
N GLU A 72 -16.33 2.87 10.94
CA GLU A 72 -16.55 1.89 12.00
C GLU A 72 -15.92 0.54 11.65
N GLN A 73 -16.05 0.11 10.40
CA GLN A 73 -15.38 -1.09 9.90
C GLN A 73 -13.86 -0.93 9.92
N ALA A 74 -13.33 0.24 9.54
CA ALA A 74 -11.89 0.52 9.59
C ALA A 74 -11.33 0.40 11.01
N ILE A 75 -12.02 1.01 11.98
CA ILE A 75 -11.64 0.99 13.39
C ILE A 75 -11.72 -0.43 13.96
N ARG A 76 -12.80 -1.17 13.65
CA ARG A 76 -12.94 -2.58 14.06
C ARG A 76 -11.84 -3.45 13.47
N SER A 77 -11.57 -3.35 12.16
CA SER A 77 -10.54 -4.14 11.50
C SER A 77 -9.16 -3.80 12.07
N PHE A 78 -8.86 -2.52 12.26
CA PHE A 78 -7.61 -2.06 12.87
C PHE A 78 -7.41 -2.61 14.28
N SER A 79 -8.43 -2.53 15.15
CA SER A 79 -8.31 -2.91 16.57
C SER A 79 -7.92 -4.37 16.77
N VAL A 80 -8.39 -5.28 15.91
CA VAL A 80 -8.07 -6.72 15.97
C VAL A 80 -6.93 -7.15 15.05
N SER A 81 -6.46 -6.27 14.16
CA SER A 81 -5.32 -6.56 13.26
C SER A 81 -3.96 -6.47 13.95
N GLY A 82 -2.90 -6.89 13.25
CA GLY A 82 -1.51 -6.63 13.63
C GLY A 82 -0.94 -5.28 13.16
N LEU A 83 -1.77 -4.35 12.66
CA LEU A 83 -1.30 -3.05 12.15
C LEU A 83 -0.89 -2.11 13.29
N ASP A 84 0.18 -1.35 13.07
CA ASP A 84 0.72 -0.38 14.04
C ASP A 84 -0.05 0.94 14.09
N ALA A 85 -0.58 1.38 12.94
CA ALA A 85 -1.29 2.65 12.82
C ALA A 85 -2.43 2.60 11.79
N LEU A 86 -3.45 3.42 12.00
CA LEU A 86 -4.54 3.69 11.07
C LEU A 86 -4.59 5.19 10.78
N TYR A 87 -4.44 5.56 9.51
CA TYR A 87 -4.76 6.90 9.04
C TYR A 87 -6.18 6.93 8.48
N LEU A 88 -7.05 7.76 9.07
CA LEU A 88 -8.46 7.84 8.70
C LEU A 88 -8.91 9.31 8.68
N GLN A 89 -9.14 9.84 7.48
CA GLN A 89 -9.67 11.19 7.27
C GLN A 89 -8.95 12.30 8.06
N GLY A 90 -7.62 12.30 8.07
CA GLY A 90 -6.81 13.32 8.78
C GLY A 90 -6.44 12.94 10.21
N TRP A 91 -6.99 11.85 10.75
CA TRP A 91 -6.63 11.32 12.05
C TRP A 91 -5.60 10.21 11.91
N LEU A 92 -4.54 10.27 12.73
CA LEU A 92 -3.59 9.18 12.89
C LEU A 92 -3.85 8.50 14.23
N ILE A 93 -4.26 7.25 14.19
CA ILE A 93 -4.54 6.42 15.36
C ILE A 93 -3.40 5.40 15.47
N LYS A 94 -2.82 5.24 16.66
CA LYS A 94 -1.73 4.29 16.96
C LYS A 94 -2.13 3.35 18.09
N LYS A 95 -1.61 2.13 18.09
CA LYS A 95 -1.74 1.18 19.21
C LYS A 95 -0.73 1.45 20.31
#